data_AF-A0A2V6CTC6-F1
#
_entry.id   AF-A0A2V6CTC6-F1
#
_cell.length_a   1.000
_cell.length_b   1.000
_cell.length_c   1.000
_cell.angle_alpha   90.00
_cell.angle_beta   90.00
_cell.angle_gamma   90.00
#
_symmetry.space_group_name_H-M   'P 1'
#
loop_
_entity.id
_entity.type
_entity.pdbx_description
1 polymer ?
#
loop_
_entity_poly.entity_id
_entity_poly.type
_entity_poly.pdbx_seq_one_letter_code
_entity_poly.pdbx_strand_id
1 'polypeptide(L)'
;MIYLDYNATTPLCDAARAAMLPYLDRFFGNPSSVHAAGREARAAIDNARDKLAGLLRVKPHELIFTGGGTESCNLAVFGLARCPSSSGGHTSRTKRSITPS
;
A
#
# COMPACT_ATOMS: atom_id res chain seq x y z
N MET A 1 3.89 -2.55 -29.83
CA MET A 1 5.05 -2.28 -28.94
C MET A 1 5.01 -3.31 -27.83
N ILE A 2 6.05 -4.13 -27.67
CA ILE A 2 6.10 -5.20 -26.66
C ILE A 2 6.90 -4.65 -25.48
N TYR A 3 6.24 -4.42 -24.34
CA TYR A 3 6.86 -3.91 -23.12
C TYR A 3 7.20 -5.09 -22.20
N LEU A 4 8.48 -5.31 -21.95
CA LEU A 4 9.02 -6.49 -21.24
C LEU A 4 9.54 -6.15 -19.83
N ASP A 5 9.20 -4.97 -19.30
CA ASP A 5 9.59 -4.54 -17.95
C ASP A 5 8.37 -4.29 -17.04
N TYR A 6 7.52 -5.30 -16.90
CA TYR A 6 6.40 -5.27 -15.94
C TYR A 6 6.87 -5.22 -14.47
N ASN A 7 8.16 -5.50 -14.22
CA ASN A 7 8.74 -5.51 -12.87
C ASN A 7 9.06 -4.09 -12.37
N ALA A 8 9.41 -3.15 -13.26
CA ALA A 8 9.62 -1.76 -12.90
C ALA A 8 8.31 -0.97 -12.77
N THR A 9 7.38 -1.14 -13.72
CA THR A 9 6.04 -0.54 -13.66
C THR A 9 5.14 -1.21 -14.70
N THR A 10 3.85 -1.34 -14.40
CA THR A 10 2.86 -1.88 -15.35
C THR A 10 2.05 -0.73 -15.92
N PRO A 11 1.84 -0.64 -17.25
CA PRO A 11 0.92 0.34 -17.82
C PRO A 11 -0.46 0.24 -17.15
N LEU A 12 -1.04 1.39 -16.77
CA LEU A 12 -2.37 1.41 -16.18
C LEU A 12 -3.37 0.78 -17.16
N CYS A 13 -3.99 -0.34 -16.77
CA CYS A 13 -4.98 -0.99 -17.62
C CYS A 13 -6.21 -0.10 -17.81
N ASP A 14 -6.88 -0.23 -18.94
CA ASP A 14 -7.99 0.65 -19.31
C ASP A 14 -9.13 0.61 -18.29
N ALA A 15 -9.39 -0.55 -17.69
CA ALA A 15 -10.39 -0.70 -16.63
C ALA A 15 -10.01 0.13 -15.37
N ALA A 16 -8.74 0.12 -14.97
CA ALA A 16 -8.27 0.91 -13.84
C ALA A 16 -8.32 2.41 -14.16
N ARG A 17 -7.93 2.80 -15.38
CA ARG A 17 -8.06 4.18 -15.87
C ARG A 17 -9.51 4.68 -15.81
N ALA A 18 -10.44 3.90 -16.35
CA ALA A 18 -11.87 4.22 -16.36
C ALA A 18 -12.44 4.34 -14.93
N ALA A 19 -12.02 3.47 -14.01
CA ALA A 19 -12.42 3.54 -12.61
C ALA A 19 -11.86 4.77 -11.86
N MET A 20 -10.66 5.25 -12.24
CA MET A 20 -10.03 6.40 -11.61
C MET A 20 -10.54 7.76 -12.13
N LEU A 21 -10.92 7.85 -13.41
CA LEU A 21 -11.31 9.11 -14.06
C LEU A 21 -12.35 9.94 -13.28
N PRO A 22 -13.44 9.36 -12.73
CA PRO A 22 -14.42 10.13 -11.97
C PRO A 22 -13.83 10.86 -10.75
N TYR A 23 -12.82 10.26 -10.10
CA TYR A 23 -12.16 10.81 -8.92
C TYR A 23 -11.08 11.84 -9.26
N LEU A 24 -10.60 11.85 -10.51
CA LEU A 24 -9.68 12.85 -11.03
C LEU A 24 -10.39 14.10 -11.55
N ASP A 25 -11.63 13.96 -12.04
CA ASP A 25 -12.41 15.06 -12.63
C ASP A 25 -13.41 15.67 -11.64
N ARG A 26 -14.27 14.84 -11.02
CA ARG A 26 -15.48 15.32 -10.30
C ARG A 26 -15.43 15.10 -8.80
N PHE A 27 -14.80 14.03 -8.35
CA PHE A 27 -14.80 13.61 -6.93
C PHE A 27 -13.44 13.80 -6.27
N PHE A 28 -12.92 15.04 -6.28
CA PHE A 28 -11.62 15.43 -5.71
C PHE A 28 -11.67 15.72 -4.19
N GLY A 29 -12.71 15.24 -3.49
CA GLY A 29 -12.89 15.48 -2.06
C GLY A 29 -11.79 14.81 -1.23
N ASN A 30 -11.30 15.51 -0.20
CA ASN A 30 -10.38 14.91 0.77
C ASN A 30 -11.15 13.88 1.62
N PRO A 31 -10.76 12.58 1.64
CA PRO A 31 -11.45 11.53 2.39
C PRO A 31 -11.44 11.73 3.91
N SER A 32 -10.60 12.63 4.43
CA SER A 32 -10.59 13.03 5.84
C SER A 32 -11.61 14.14 6.16
N SER A 33 -12.22 14.76 5.15
CA SER A 33 -13.21 15.83 5.34
C SER A 33 -14.59 15.25 5.63
N VAL A 34 -15.28 15.81 6.62
CA VAL A 34 -16.64 15.39 7.03
C VAL A 34 -17.74 15.82 6.04
N HIS A 35 -17.40 16.59 5.01
CA HIS A 35 -18.32 17.21 4.06
C HIS A 35 -18.72 16.19 2.98
N ALA A 36 -19.80 16.44 2.23
CA ALA A 36 -20.36 15.47 1.28
C ALA A 36 -19.32 14.88 0.30
N ALA A 37 -18.49 15.73 -0.31
CA ALA A 37 -17.42 15.29 -1.21
C ALA A 37 -16.35 14.43 -0.52
N GLY A 38 -16.04 14.71 0.75
CA GLY A 38 -15.10 13.91 1.53
C GLY A 38 -15.66 12.54 1.90
N ARG A 39 -16.95 12.45 2.24
CA ARG A 39 -17.63 11.18 2.49
C ARG A 39 -17.69 10.29 1.26
N GLU A 40 -17.91 10.88 0.08
CA GLU A 40 -17.91 10.15 -1.20
C GLU A 40 -16.53 9.57 -1.53
N ALA A 41 -15.48 10.38 -1.39
CA ALA A 41 -14.10 9.89 -1.55
C ALA A 41 -13.75 8.81 -0.51
N ARG A 42 -14.18 8.97 0.74
CA ARG A 42 -14.00 7.97 1.79
C ARG A 42 -14.69 6.64 1.44
N ALA A 43 -15.94 6.69 0.99
CA ALA A 43 -16.70 5.52 0.59
C ALA A 43 -16.04 4.78 -0.59
N ALA A 44 -15.44 5.50 -1.54
CA ALA A 44 -14.69 4.90 -2.64
C ALA A 44 -13.47 4.10 -2.15
N ILE A 45 -12.69 4.67 -1.22
CA ILE A 45 -11.54 4.01 -0.60
C ILE A 45 -11.97 2.78 0.21
N ASP A 46 -13.05 2.90 0.99
CA ASP A 46 -13.57 1.80 1.81
C ASP A 46 -14.05 0.65 0.91
N ASN A 47 -14.79 0.93 -0.16
CA ASN A 47 -15.18 -0.08 -1.16
C ASN A 47 -13.98 -0.76 -1.84
N ALA A 48 -12.92 0.00 -2.15
CA ALA A 48 -11.70 -0.57 -2.71
C ALA A 48 -11.01 -1.51 -1.71
N ARG A 49 -11.00 -1.14 -0.43
CA ARG A 49 -10.46 -1.98 0.65
C ARG A 49 -11.22 -3.28 0.78
N ASP A 50 -12.55 -3.25 0.75
CA ASP A 50 -13.38 -4.45 0.86
C ASP A 50 -13.16 -5.41 -0.33
N LYS A 51 -13.04 -4.88 -1.55
CA LYS A 51 -12.71 -5.67 -2.74
C LYS A 51 -11.35 -6.35 -2.63
N LEU A 52 -10.32 -5.62 -2.19
CA LEU A 52 -8.98 -6.17 -1.99
C LEU A 52 -8.95 -7.20 -0.86
N ALA A 53 -9.67 -6.95 0.23
CA ALA A 53 -9.79 -7.87 1.35
C ALA A 53 -10.41 -9.21 0.92
N GLY A 54 -11.48 -9.16 0.12
CA GLY A 54 -12.09 -10.35 -0.48
C GLY A 54 -11.15 -11.11 -1.42
N LEU A 55 -10.40 -10.39 -2.26
CA LEU A 55 -9.44 -10.99 -3.18
C LEU A 55 -8.28 -11.68 -2.44
N LEU A 56 -7.74 -11.02 -1.40
CA LEU A 56 -6.61 -11.49 -0.60
C LEU A 56 -7.02 -12.44 0.54
N ARG A 57 -8.33 -12.62 0.77
CA ARG A 57 -8.91 -13.43 1.87
C ARG A 57 -8.46 -12.97 3.26
N VAL A 58 -8.34 -11.66 3.45
CA VAL A 58 -8.00 -11.02 4.74
C VAL A 58 -9.16 -10.14 5.19
N LYS A 59 -9.13 -9.68 6.44
CA LYS A 59 -10.13 -8.70 6.92
C LYS A 59 -9.77 -7.31 6.42
N PRO A 60 -10.76 -6.44 6.12
CA PRO A 60 -10.48 -5.09 5.63
C PRO A 60 -9.54 -4.29 6.54
N HIS A 61 -9.67 -4.41 7.88
CA HIS A 61 -8.81 -3.67 8.82
C HIS A 61 -7.35 -4.15 8.87
N GLU A 62 -7.03 -5.28 8.23
CA GLU A 62 -5.64 -5.77 8.09
C GLU A 62 -4.93 -5.12 6.88
N LEU A 63 -5.65 -4.37 6.05
CA LEU A 63 -5.11 -3.70 4.86
C LEU A 63 -4.76 -2.24 5.13
N ILE A 64 -3.51 -1.89 4.86
CA ILE A 64 -2.99 -0.51 4.91
C ILE A 64 -2.61 -0.10 3.48
N PHE A 65 -3.20 1.00 3.01
CA PHE A 65 -2.79 1.62 1.75
C PHE A 65 -1.53 2.46 1.98
N THR A 66 -0.53 2.27 1.11
CA THR A 66 0.73 3.02 1.09
C THR A 66 0.94 3.63 -0.29
N GLY A 67 1.89 4.56 -0.42
CA GLY A 67 2.29 5.14 -1.69
C GLY A 67 3.08 4.19 -2.60
N GLY A 68 3.47 3.01 -2.12
CA GLY A 68 4.14 1.99 -2.93
C GLY A 68 4.82 0.88 -2.12
N GLY A 69 5.39 -0.10 -2.82
CA GLY A 69 5.99 -1.29 -2.20
C GLY A 69 7.13 -0.98 -1.22
N THR A 70 7.99 -0.01 -1.55
CA THR A 70 9.08 0.42 -0.65
C THR A 70 8.55 0.95 0.68
N GLU A 71 7.47 1.74 0.65
CA GLU A 71 6.85 2.26 1.85
C GLU A 71 6.21 1.13 2.67
N SER A 72 5.52 0.18 2.03
CA SER A 72 4.97 -1.00 2.71
C SER A 72 6.05 -1.82 3.42
N CYS A 73 7.18 -2.07 2.77
CA CYS A 73 8.29 -2.80 3.37
C CYS A 73 8.87 -2.06 4.60
N ASN A 74 9.08 -0.75 4.47
CA ASN A 74 9.57 0.06 5.58
C ASN A 74 8.58 0.09 6.75
N LEU A 75 7.28 0.21 6.46
CA LEU A 75 6.23 0.17 7.48
C LEU A 75 6.25 -1.14 8.26
N ALA A 76 6.40 -2.29 7.58
CA ALA A 76 6.48 -3.59 8.23
C ALA A 76 7.73 -3.72 9.12
N VAL A 77 8.91 -3.36 8.61
CA VAL A 77 10.18 -3.48 9.36
C VAL A 77 10.20 -2.55 10.57
N PHE A 78 9.86 -1.27 10.40
CA PHE A 78 9.85 -0.33 11.50
C PHE A 78 8.69 -0.56 12.46
N GLY A 79 7.54 -1.03 11.97
CA GLY A 79 6.41 -1.41 12.81
C GLY A 79 6.76 -2.53 13.77
N LEU A 80 7.41 -3.59 13.28
CA LEU A 80 7.88 -4.70 14.11
C LEU A 80 9.00 -4.28 15.07
N ALA A 81 9.96 -3.47 14.60
CA ALA A 81 11.09 -3.03 15.42
C ALA A 81 10.70 -2.05 16.54
N ARG A 82 9.63 -1.27 16.36
CA ARG A 82 9.13 -0.28 17.34
C ARG A 82 8.01 -0.82 18.22
N CYS A 83 7.43 -1.97 17.88
CA CYS A 83 6.52 -2.66 18.78
C CYS A 83 7.32 -3.09 20.02
N PRO A 84 6.99 -2.62 21.23
CA PRO A 84 7.67 -3.05 22.44
C PRO A 84 7.40 -4.56 22.60
N SER A 85 8.40 -5.39 22.32
CA SER A 85 8.31 -6.81 22.57
C SER A 85 8.47 -7.05 24.06
N SER A 86 7.41 -7.51 24.73
CA SER A 86 7.62 -8.39 25.86
C SER A 86 8.22 -9.68 25.29
N SER A 87 9.53 -9.84 25.44
CA SER A 87 10.35 -11.03 25.13
C SER A 87 11.11 -11.00 23.78
N GLY A 88 12.38 -10.63 23.87
CA GLY A 88 13.54 -11.25 23.21
C GLY A 88 13.46 -11.64 21.73
N GLY A 89 13.80 -10.72 20.82
CA GLY A 89 14.03 -11.03 19.41
C GLY A 89 15.46 -10.74 18.99
N HIS A 90 16.27 -11.79 18.81
CA HIS A 90 17.58 -11.71 18.16
C HIS A 90 17.42 -11.29 16.69
N THR A 91 18.00 -10.15 16.32
CA THR A 91 18.16 -9.75 14.92
C THR A 91 19.48 -10.32 14.39
N SER A 92 19.43 -11.38 13.59
CA SER A 92 20.58 -11.97 12.92
C SER A 92 21.05 -11.05 11.78
N ARG A 93 21.91 -10.08 12.11
CA ARG A 93 22.65 -9.29 11.12
C ARG A 93 23.95 -10.02 10.76
N THR A 94 23.97 -10.74 9.63
CA THR A 94 25.22 -11.26 9.05
C THR A 94 26.08 -10.09 8.57
N LYS A 95 27.01 -9.61 9.40
CA LYS A 95 28.14 -8.80 8.95
C LYS A 95 29.12 -9.71 8.20
N ARG A 96 29.16 -9.62 6.87
CA ARG A 96 30.32 -10.08 6.10
C ARG A 96 31.40 -9.00 6.20
N SER A 97 32.35 -9.19 7.12
CA SER A 97 33.62 -8.46 7.13
C SER A 97 34.57 -9.14 6.15
N ILE A 98 34.86 -8.47 5.04
CA ILE A 98 35.95 -8.83 4.15
C ILE A 98 37.12 -7.91 4.55
N THR A 99 38.16 -8.48 5.14
CA THR A 99 39.49 -7.84 5.29
C THR A 99 40.42 -8.48 4.26
N PRO A 100 41.03 -7.72 3.33
CA PRO A 100 42.14 -8.22 2.54
C PRO A 100 43.45 -8.13 3.36
N SER A 101 44.30 -9.14 3.19
CA SER A 101 45.68 -9.20 3.69
C SER A 101 46.61 -8.27 2.90
#